data_AF-A0A936PJM1-F1
#
_entry.id   AF-A0A936PJM1-F1
#
_cell.length_a   1.000
_cell.length_b   1.000
_cell.length_c   1.000
_cell.angle_alpha   90.00
_cell.angle_beta   90.00
_cell.angle_gamma   90.00
#
_symmetry.space_group_name_H-M   'P 1'
#
loop_
_entity.id
_entity.type
_entity.pdbx_description
1 polymer ?
#
loop_
_entity_poly.entity_id
_entity_poly.type
_entity_poly.pdbx_seq_one_letter_code
_entity_poly.pdbx_strand_id
1 'polypeptide(L)'
;MKAKIDEVINYFKTKILSKEFEISKISQHTMEITIDGIYNFTIWIGNITYPETVKLYESNFNFIHINLTATQSKKLFRLIRKDVEDYRNNVTIPQKMAEFNRLKKELNIN
;
A
#
# COMPACT_ATOMS: atom_id res chain seq x y z
N MET A 1 22.06 -21.57 -1.91
CA MET A 1 21.87 -20.12 -1.69
C MET A 1 20.58 -19.62 -2.32
N LYS A 2 20.38 -19.78 -3.64
CA LYS A 2 19.10 -19.45 -4.32
C LYS A 2 17.86 -20.05 -3.64
N ALA A 3 17.87 -21.34 -3.32
CA ALA A 3 16.75 -22.02 -2.65
C ALA A 3 16.36 -21.38 -1.29
N LYS A 4 17.35 -20.92 -0.52
CA LYS A 4 17.10 -20.24 0.77
C LYS A 4 16.51 -18.84 0.58
N ILE A 5 16.93 -18.13 -0.46
CA ILE A 5 16.35 -16.83 -0.84
C ILE A 5 14.90 -17.01 -1.26
N ASP A 6 14.61 -18.02 -2.07
CA ASP A 6 13.25 -18.32 -2.54
C ASP A 6 12.32 -18.71 -1.36
N GLU A 7 12.84 -19.46 -0.38
CA GLU A 7 12.12 -19.80 0.84
C GLU A 7 11.71 -18.56 1.64
N VAL A 8 12.64 -17.63 1.87
CA VAL A 8 12.36 -16.37 2.58
C VAL A 8 11.39 -15.49 1.80
N ILE A 9 11.52 -15.41 0.46
CA ILE A 9 10.56 -14.69 -0.38
C ILE A 9 9.16 -15.29 -0.24
N ASN A 10 9.05 -16.62 -0.28
CA ASN A 10 7.76 -17.31 -0.18
C ASN A 10 7.13 -17.17 1.20
N TYR A 11 7.94 -17.11 2.26
CA TYR A 11 7.48 -16.78 3.60
C TYR A 11 6.74 -15.44 3.63
N PHE A 12 7.40 -14.36 3.21
CA PHE A 12 6.80 -13.02 3.23
C PHE A 12 5.62 -12.89 2.26
N LYS A 13 5.69 -13.51 1.07
CA LYS A 13 4.55 -13.58 0.15
C LYS A 13 3.33 -14.20 0.81
N THR A 14 3.53 -15.29 1.55
CA THR A 14 2.43 -16.00 2.22
C THR A 14 1.82 -15.11 3.29
N LYS A 15 2.64 -14.50 4.15
CA LYS A 15 2.19 -13.56 5.19
C LYS A 15 1.38 -12.40 4.62
N ILE A 16 1.90 -11.75 3.56
CA ILE A 16 1.22 -10.65 2.86
C ILE A 16 -0.11 -11.11 2.25
N LEU A 17 -0.11 -12.23 1.54
CA LEU A 17 -1.30 -12.74 0.85
C LEU A 17 -2.32 -13.41 1.78
N SER A 18 -1.99 -13.57 3.06
CA SER A 18 -2.89 -14.06 4.12
C SER A 18 -3.35 -12.95 5.07
N LYS A 19 -2.95 -11.68 4.83
CA LYS A 19 -3.21 -10.54 5.73
C LYS A 19 -2.62 -10.73 7.13
N GLU A 20 -1.50 -11.45 7.24
CA GLU A 20 -0.72 -11.61 8.46
C GLU A 20 0.34 -10.50 8.55
N PHE A 21 -0.13 -9.26 8.65
CA PHE A 21 0.69 -8.06 8.81
C PHE A 21 -0.11 -6.96 9.52
N GLU A 22 0.60 -6.02 10.11
CA GLU A 22 0.04 -4.80 10.69
C GLU A 22 0.22 -3.64 9.70
N ILE A 23 -0.76 -2.74 9.63
CA ILE A 23 -0.64 -1.52 8.83
C ILE A 23 -0.08 -0.42 9.72
N SER A 24 1.14 0.00 9.43
CA SER A 24 1.87 0.99 10.23
C SER A 24 1.56 2.41 9.76
N LYS A 25 1.34 2.59 8.45
CA LYS A 25 1.01 3.90 7.87
C LYS A 25 0.32 3.75 6.52
N ILE A 26 -0.61 4.65 6.23
CA ILE A 26 -1.17 4.82 4.88
C ILE A 26 -0.92 6.27 4.46
N SER A 27 -0.52 6.45 3.21
CA SER A 27 -0.30 7.74 2.56
C SER A 27 -1.11 7.81 1.26
N GLN A 28 -0.98 8.93 0.53
CA GLN A 28 -1.66 9.11 -0.75
C GLN A 28 -1.31 8.02 -1.78
N HIS A 29 -0.09 7.48 -1.74
CA HIS A 29 0.43 6.57 -2.76
C HIS A 29 1.01 5.27 -2.22
N THR A 30 1.26 5.19 -0.92
CA THR A 30 1.91 4.04 -0.29
C THR A 30 1.18 3.60 0.97
N MET A 31 1.29 2.31 1.28
CA MET A 31 0.92 1.71 2.56
C MET A 31 2.15 1.02 3.11
N GLU A 32 2.53 1.34 4.33
CA GLU A 32 3.61 0.67 5.06
C GLU A 32 3.00 -0.40 5.94
N ILE A 33 3.54 -1.62 5.85
CA ILE A 33 3.11 -2.78 6.63
C ILE A 33 4.28 -3.36 7.41
N THR A 34 3.99 -3.97 8.56
CA THR A 34 4.96 -4.66 9.40
C THR A 34 4.56 -6.13 9.56
N ILE A 35 5.51 -7.03 9.30
CA ILE A 35 5.36 -8.49 9.47
C ILE A 35 6.22 -8.93 10.66
N ASP A 36 5.64 -9.75 11.53
CA ASP A 36 6.26 -10.27 12.76
C ASP A 36 6.82 -9.16 13.69
N GLY A 37 6.28 -7.95 13.61
CA GLY A 37 6.72 -6.78 14.40
C GLY A 37 8.11 -6.22 14.03
N ILE A 38 8.78 -6.78 13.03
CA ILE A 38 10.20 -6.48 12.74
C ILE A 38 10.40 -6.06 11.27
N TYR A 39 9.70 -6.70 10.33
CA TYR A 39 9.97 -6.55 8.90
C TYR A 39 9.01 -5.56 8.26
N ASN A 40 9.53 -4.45 7.75
CA ASN A 40 8.74 -3.40 7.13
C ASN A 40 8.73 -3.52 5.61
N PHE A 41 7.53 -3.47 5.02
CA PHE A 41 7.33 -3.47 3.57
C PHE A 41 6.49 -2.27 3.17
N THR A 42 6.67 -1.80 1.94
CA THR A 42 5.84 -0.76 1.34
C THR A 42 5.00 -1.35 0.21
N ILE A 43 3.72 -0.98 0.19
CA ILE A 43 2.79 -1.37 -0.87
C ILE A 43 2.44 -0.11 -1.62
N TRP A 44 2.58 -0.13 -2.95
CA TRP A 44 2.08 0.96 -3.78
C TRP A 44 0.58 0.83 -3.99
N ILE A 45 -0.12 1.89 -3.62
CA ILE A 45 -1.58 2.03 -3.65
C ILE A 45 -2.03 3.25 -4.45
N GLY A 46 -1.12 3.89 -5.21
CA GLY A 46 -1.44 5.09 -5.98
C GLY A 46 -2.57 4.89 -7.00
N ASN A 47 -2.67 3.69 -7.58
CA ASN A 47 -3.56 3.36 -8.69
C ASN A 47 -4.60 2.30 -8.30
N ILE A 48 -5.37 2.53 -7.22
CA ILE A 48 -6.35 1.55 -6.72
C ILE A 48 -7.41 1.16 -7.75
N THR A 49 -7.65 2.01 -8.74
CA THR A 49 -8.62 1.77 -9.82
C THR A 49 -8.21 0.61 -10.73
N TYR A 50 -6.92 0.25 -10.72
CA TYR A 50 -6.32 -0.79 -11.56
C TYR A 50 -5.62 -1.82 -10.66
N PRO A 51 -6.33 -2.89 -10.23
CA PRO A 51 -5.80 -3.89 -9.28
C PRO A 51 -4.45 -4.51 -9.67
N GLU A 52 -4.18 -4.65 -10.96
CA GLU A 52 -2.94 -5.15 -11.56
C GLU A 52 -1.73 -4.24 -11.34
N THR A 53 -1.96 -2.98 -10.97
CA THR A 53 -0.89 -2.00 -10.72
C THR A 53 -0.44 -1.96 -9.26
N VAL A 54 -1.07 -2.75 -8.38
CA VAL A 54 -0.58 -2.95 -7.01
C VAL A 54 0.75 -3.68 -7.07
N LYS A 55 1.80 -2.97 -6.66
CA LYS A 55 3.18 -3.43 -6.61
C LYS A 55 3.69 -3.33 -5.19
N LEU A 56 4.47 -4.32 -4.76
CA LEU A 56 5.23 -4.25 -3.52
C LEU A 56 6.56 -3.58 -3.79
N TYR A 57 6.90 -2.61 -2.97
CA TYR A 57 8.20 -1.96 -2.95
C TYR A 57 8.78 -2.12 -1.55
N GLU A 58 10.08 -2.30 -1.44
CA GLU A 58 10.73 -2.37 -0.13
C GLU A 58 11.11 -0.96 0.32
N SER A 59 11.06 -0.71 1.63
CA SER A 59 11.57 0.52 2.21
C SER A 59 12.76 0.24 3.13
N ASN A 60 13.78 1.07 2.96
CA ASN A 60 14.98 1.33 3.75
C ASN A 60 16.00 0.22 4.01
N PHE A 61 15.67 -1.07 3.94
CA PHE A 61 16.66 -2.15 4.08
C PHE A 61 16.49 -3.19 2.96
N ASN A 62 17.18 -2.93 1.84
CA ASN A 62 17.16 -3.73 0.61
C ASN A 62 17.72 -5.14 0.84
N PHE A 63 16.89 -6.08 1.33
CA PHE A 63 17.30 -7.48 1.41
C PHE A 63 16.58 -8.35 0.37
N ILE A 64 15.38 -7.99 -0.10
CA ILE A 64 14.55 -8.87 -0.92
C ILE A 64 13.88 -8.09 -2.08
N HIS A 65 13.28 -8.78 -3.04
CA HIS A 65 12.31 -8.14 -3.93
C HIS A 65 11.13 -9.10 -4.14
N ILE A 66 9.97 -8.73 -3.64
CA ILE A 66 8.78 -9.58 -3.71
C ILE A 66 8.02 -9.33 -5.01
N ASN A 67 8.35 -10.14 -6.03
CA ASN A 67 7.59 -10.17 -7.28
C ASN A 67 6.27 -10.95 -7.10
N LEU A 68 5.13 -10.26 -7.22
CA LEU A 68 3.81 -10.90 -7.25
C LEU A 68 3.39 -11.21 -8.69
N THR A 69 2.73 -12.35 -8.88
CA THR A 69 2.00 -12.61 -10.13
C THR A 69 0.75 -11.73 -10.22
N ALA A 70 0.18 -11.56 -11.42
CA ALA A 70 -1.05 -10.77 -11.60
C ALA A 70 -2.20 -11.25 -10.68
N THR A 71 -2.35 -12.58 -10.49
CA THR A 71 -3.35 -13.16 -9.58
C THR A 71 -3.07 -12.80 -8.13
N GLN A 72 -1.81 -12.81 -7.71
CA GLN A 72 -1.40 -12.43 -6.36
C GLN A 72 -1.61 -10.92 -6.11
N SER A 73 -1.27 -10.06 -7.08
CA SER A 73 -1.56 -8.61 -6.99
C SER A 73 -3.06 -8.34 -6.85
N LYS A 74 -3.91 -9.03 -7.62
CA LYS A 74 -5.37 -8.94 -7.48
C LYS A 74 -5.86 -9.41 -6.10
N LYS A 75 -5.26 -10.48 -5.55
CA LYS A 75 -5.58 -10.96 -4.19
C LYS A 75 -5.18 -9.93 -3.15
N LEU A 76 -3.95 -9.43 -3.20
CA LEU A 76 -3.46 -8.39 -2.30
C LEU A 76 -4.34 -7.15 -2.34
N PHE A 77 -4.68 -6.67 -3.54
CA PHE A 77 -5.61 -5.56 -3.73
C PHE A 77 -6.92 -5.78 -2.95
N ARG A 78 -7.56 -6.95 -3.08
CA ARG A 78 -8.80 -7.25 -2.35
C ARG A 78 -8.63 -7.20 -0.82
N LEU A 79 -7.47 -7.61 -0.30
CA LEU A 79 -7.19 -7.62 1.14
C LEU A 79 -7.03 -6.22 1.72
N ILE A 80 -6.43 -5.29 0.97
CA ILE A 80 -6.09 -3.93 1.43
C ILE A 80 -7.06 -2.87 0.94
N ARG A 81 -7.94 -3.18 -0.02
CA ARG A 81 -8.81 -2.21 -0.69
C ARG A 81 -9.63 -1.39 0.31
N LYS A 82 -10.24 -2.06 1.29
CA LYS A 82 -11.05 -1.39 2.31
C LYS A 82 -10.22 -0.39 3.11
N ASP A 83 -9.06 -0.80 3.59
CA ASP A 83 -8.15 0.05 4.39
C ASP A 83 -7.71 1.30 3.59
N VAL A 84 -7.48 1.13 2.28
CA VAL A 84 -7.15 2.25 1.37
C VAL A 84 -8.35 3.15 1.09
N GLU A 85 -9.53 2.60 0.86
CA GLU A 85 -10.76 3.36 0.64
C GLU A 85 -11.13 4.18 1.88
N ASP A 86 -11.00 3.58 3.07
CA ASP A 86 -11.23 4.25 4.35
C ASP A 86 -10.25 5.42 4.54
N TYR A 87 -8.96 5.25 4.23
CA TYR A 87 -7.99 6.35 4.26
C TYR A 87 -8.35 7.47 3.25
N ARG A 88 -8.78 7.12 2.05
CA ARG A 88 -9.17 8.11 1.02
C ARG A 88 -10.35 8.94 1.47
N ASN A 89 -11.39 8.28 1.99
CA ASN A 89 -12.63 8.94 2.40
C ASN A 89 -12.44 9.80 3.65
N ASN A 90 -11.62 9.36 4.60
CA ASN A 90 -11.47 10.04 5.90
C ASN A 90 -10.32 11.04 5.95
N VAL A 91 -9.32 10.91 5.06
CA VAL A 91 -8.13 11.78 5.08
C VAL A 91 -7.98 12.54 3.77
N THR A 92 -7.87 11.83 2.64
CA THR A 92 -7.50 12.46 1.37
C THR A 92 -8.58 13.41 0.84
N ILE A 93 -9.84 12.96 0.80
CA ILE A 93 -10.94 13.77 0.29
C ILE A 93 -11.17 15.02 1.15
N PRO A 94 -11.26 14.93 2.49
CA PRO A 94 -11.41 16.12 3.34
C PRO A 94 -10.28 17.13 3.16
N GLN A 95 -9.03 16.68 3.07
CA GLN A 95 -7.87 17.56 2.85
C GLN A 95 -7.96 18.28 1.50
N LYS A 96 -8.32 17.58 0.43
CA LYS A 96 -8.48 18.18 -0.90
C LYS A 96 -9.66 19.15 -0.96
N MET A 97 -10.76 18.84 -0.28
CA MET A 97 -11.91 19.75 -0.18
C MET A 97 -11.59 21.01 0.63
N ALA A 98 -10.84 20.88 1.73
CA ALA A 98 -10.38 22.02 2.51
C ALA A 98 -9.48 22.93 1.68
N GLU A 99 -8.54 22.34 0.93
CA GLU A 99 -7.64 23.08 0.04
C GLU A 99 -8.40 23.76 -1.11
N PHE A 100 -9.35 23.05 -1.73
CA PHE A 100 -10.22 23.63 -2.76
C PHE A 100 -11.00 24.84 -2.23
N ASN A 101 -11.60 24.73 -1.04
CA ASN A 101 -12.33 25.82 -0.42
C ASN A 101 -11.42 27.00 -0.04
N ARG A 102 -10.17 26.74 0.37
CA ARG A 102 -9.17 27.79 0.63
C ARG A 102 -8.86 28.57 -0.65
N LEU A 103 -8.52 27.86 -1.73
CA LEU A 103 -8.21 28.46 -3.04
C LEU A 103 -9.40 29.22 -3.62
N LYS A 104 -10.61 28.66 -3.49
CA LYS A 104 -11.85 29.32 -3.94
C LYS A 104 -12.04 30.70 -3.28
N LYS A 105 -11.77 30.79 -1.97
CA LYS A 105 -11.80 32.06 -1.23
C LYS A 105 -10.71 33.03 -1.68
N GLU A 106 -9.48 32.55 -1.88
CA GLU A 106 -8.36 33.39 -2.34
C GLU A 106 -8.58 33.98 -3.73
N LEU A 107 -9.29 33.25 -4.59
CA LEU A 107 -9.61 33.68 -5.96
C LEU A 107 -10.91 34.48 -6.07
N ASN A 108 -11.64 34.74 -4.96
CA ASN A 108 -12.96 35.38 -4.95
C ASN A 108 -13.98 34.71 -5.90
N ILE A 109 -13.87 33.40 -6.11
CA ILE A 109 -14.80 32.63 -6.93
C ILE A 109 -15.95 32.20 -6.02
N ASN A 110 -17.16 32.71 -6.23
CA ASN A 110 -18.36 32.30 -5.48
C ASN A 110 -19.03 31.06 -6.10
#